data_AF-A0A955N2D7-F1
#
_entry.id   AF-A0A955N2D7-F1
#
_cell.length_a   1.000
_cell.length_b   1.000
_cell.length_c   1.000
_cell.angle_alpha   90.00
_cell.angle_beta   90.00
_cell.angle_gamma   90.00
#
_symmetry.space_group_name_H-M   'P 1'
#
loop_
_entity.id
_entity.type
_entity.pdbx_description
1 polymer ?
#
loop_
_entity_poly.entity_id
_entity_poly.type
_entity_poly.pdbx_seq_one_letter_code
_entity_poly.pdbx_strand_id
1 'polypeptide(L)'
;PLFQDIGEKDFRLLNGSPCIDRGSGEAILASVDLQGARRIQGEGIDIGALESPGDFEAGDPVSITRIYVKTGGADNGPGDSWENAFGSINAAMAWATDGTEIWVQGGDYSEPIVLEEGVSLYGGFSGTETSLSERVPQSNPTRLLGGDFFGSIVLGAGIRSATLDGFTVAGGRSDSGGGINLSGPGSYTVANCRIVDNTSEEEGGGIFCGDGAEVSILHCSIDNNAAEGNGGGVYMGKDSILHFENSQVDSNLAVNGAGIYASLSAGEI
;
A
#
# COMPACT_ATOMS: atom_id res chain seq x y z
N PRO A 1 -19.57 -0.99 -3.33
CA PRO A 1 -20.02 0.01 -4.33
C PRO A 1 -18.92 1.05 -4.54
N LEU A 2 -18.55 1.32 -5.79
CA LEU A 2 -17.70 2.46 -6.15
C LEU A 2 -18.62 3.60 -6.60
N PHE A 3 -18.46 4.79 -6.04
CA PHE A 3 -19.28 5.97 -6.34
C PHE A 3 -18.49 7.02 -7.11
N GLN A 4 -19.16 7.83 -7.91
CA GLN A 4 -18.55 8.89 -8.74
C GLN A 4 -17.79 9.92 -7.90
N ASP A 5 -18.42 10.45 -6.83
CA ASP A 5 -17.77 11.38 -5.92
C ASP A 5 -18.48 11.38 -4.57
N ILE A 6 -17.86 10.76 -3.56
CA ILE A 6 -18.42 10.72 -2.20
C ILE A 6 -18.34 12.10 -1.53
N GLY A 7 -17.31 12.90 -1.84
CA GLY A 7 -17.08 14.22 -1.25
C GLY A 7 -18.16 15.22 -1.64
N GLU A 8 -18.59 15.17 -2.91
CA GLU A 8 -19.66 16.01 -3.45
C GLU A 8 -21.06 15.37 -3.36
N LYS A 9 -21.18 14.21 -2.69
CA LYS A 9 -22.42 13.43 -2.51
C LYS A 9 -23.04 12.95 -3.82
N ASP A 10 -22.21 12.71 -4.84
CA ASP A 10 -22.59 12.03 -6.06
C ASP A 10 -22.49 10.51 -5.88
N PHE A 11 -23.60 9.92 -5.42
CA PHE A 11 -23.72 8.48 -5.18
C PHE A 11 -24.10 7.67 -6.42
N ARG A 12 -23.98 8.24 -7.63
CA ARG A 12 -24.04 7.44 -8.86
C ARG A 12 -22.88 6.44 -8.85
N LEU A 13 -23.09 5.26 -9.43
CA LEU A 13 -22.02 4.28 -9.50
C LEU A 13 -20.92 4.77 -10.44
N LEU A 14 -19.68 4.62 -9.99
CA LEU A 14 -18.51 4.76 -10.86
C LEU A 14 -18.48 3.58 -11.84
N ASN A 15 -18.02 3.82 -13.06
CA ASN A 15 -17.80 2.75 -14.03
C ASN A 15 -16.94 1.64 -13.39
N GLY A 16 -17.35 0.39 -13.61
CA GLY A 16 -16.68 -0.77 -13.01
C GLY A 16 -16.95 -1.04 -11.54
N SER A 17 -17.86 -0.29 -10.92
CA SER A 17 -18.39 -0.65 -9.61
C SER A 17 -18.92 -2.09 -9.64
N PRO A 18 -18.59 -2.95 -8.65
CA PRO A 18 -19.12 -4.32 -8.56
C PRO A 18 -20.64 -4.37 -8.31
N CYS A 19 -21.26 -3.19 -8.20
CA CYS A 19 -22.68 -3.00 -8.00
C CYS A 19 -23.45 -2.75 -9.31
N ILE A 20 -22.76 -2.56 -10.44
CA ILE A 20 -23.42 -2.39 -11.75
C ILE A 20 -24.03 -3.72 -12.20
N ASP A 21 -25.27 -3.70 -12.68
CA ASP A 21 -26.01 -4.87 -13.17
C ASP A 21 -26.14 -6.05 -12.17
N ARG A 22 -25.90 -5.80 -10.87
CA ARG A 22 -25.94 -6.85 -9.83
C ARG A 22 -27.21 -6.85 -9.00
N GLY A 23 -28.11 -5.89 -9.21
CA GLY A 23 -29.39 -5.84 -8.52
C GLY A 23 -30.40 -6.84 -9.09
N SER A 24 -31.32 -7.29 -8.24
CA SER A 24 -32.41 -8.17 -8.69
C SER A 24 -33.51 -7.36 -9.38
N GLY A 25 -33.81 -7.72 -10.63
CA GLY A 25 -34.94 -7.15 -11.38
C GLY A 25 -36.31 -7.51 -10.79
N GLU A 26 -36.40 -8.48 -9.88
CA GLU A 26 -37.65 -8.89 -9.25
C GLU A 26 -38.19 -7.88 -8.22
N ALA A 27 -37.34 -6.94 -7.76
CA ALA A 27 -37.69 -5.93 -6.76
C ALA A 27 -37.95 -4.53 -7.36
N ILE A 28 -38.13 -4.43 -8.69
CA ILE A 28 -38.35 -3.15 -9.38
C ILE A 28 -39.76 -2.64 -9.09
N LEU A 29 -39.86 -1.61 -8.24
CA LEU A 29 -41.13 -0.94 -7.90
C LEU A 29 -41.49 0.21 -8.86
N ALA A 30 -40.54 0.68 -9.66
CA ALA A 30 -40.71 1.79 -10.60
C ALA A 30 -39.88 1.55 -11.88
N SER A 31 -40.34 2.00 -13.04
CA SER A 31 -39.66 1.78 -14.33
C SER A 31 -38.44 2.68 -14.55
N VAL A 32 -38.28 3.71 -13.73
CA VAL A 32 -37.15 4.66 -13.75
C VAL A 32 -36.62 4.91 -12.34
N ASP A 33 -35.37 5.33 -12.24
CA ASP A 33 -34.71 5.71 -11.00
C ASP A 33 -35.07 7.15 -10.55
N LEU A 34 -34.41 7.64 -9.50
CA LEU A 34 -34.67 8.98 -8.96
C LEU A 34 -34.30 10.13 -9.92
N GLN A 35 -33.46 9.88 -10.92
CA GLN A 35 -33.03 10.84 -11.94
C GLN A 35 -33.75 10.64 -13.28
N GLY A 36 -34.70 9.71 -13.36
CA GLY A 36 -35.49 9.43 -14.55
C GLY A 36 -34.82 8.47 -15.55
N ALA A 37 -33.68 7.88 -15.19
CA ALA A 37 -33.02 6.85 -15.99
C ALA A 37 -33.78 5.53 -15.87
N ARG A 38 -33.86 4.73 -16.95
CA ARG A 38 -34.56 3.43 -16.91
C ARG A 38 -33.85 2.50 -15.94
N ARG A 39 -34.61 1.81 -15.06
CA ARG A 39 -34.03 0.89 -14.05
C ARG A 39 -33.31 -0.31 -14.64
N ILE A 40 -33.72 -0.78 -15.81
CA ILE A 40 -33.01 -1.86 -16.51
C ILE A 40 -32.25 -1.23 -17.67
N GLN A 41 -30.93 -1.28 -17.59
CA GLN A 41 -29.98 -0.92 -18.63
C GLN A 41 -29.01 -2.10 -18.74
N GLY A 42 -28.64 -2.56 -19.94
CA GLY A 42 -27.78 -3.75 -20.05
C GLY A 42 -28.42 -5.05 -19.54
N GLU A 43 -27.70 -5.81 -18.71
CA GLU A 43 -28.06 -7.17 -18.25
C GLU A 43 -28.87 -7.17 -16.94
N GLY A 44 -28.96 -6.04 -16.22
CA GLY A 44 -29.59 -5.99 -14.91
C GLY A 44 -30.03 -4.60 -14.47
N ILE A 45 -30.19 -4.43 -13.16
CA ILE A 45 -30.33 -3.13 -12.51
C ILE A 45 -29.09 -2.87 -11.66
N ASP A 46 -28.72 -1.61 -11.50
CA ASP A 46 -27.64 -1.25 -10.58
C ASP A 46 -28.08 -1.42 -9.11
N ILE A 47 -27.18 -1.91 -8.25
CA ILE A 47 -27.41 -1.95 -6.80
C ILE A 47 -27.36 -0.53 -6.27
N GLY A 48 -28.54 0.04 -6.06
CA GLY A 48 -28.70 1.38 -5.52
C GLY A 48 -30.00 2.03 -5.97
N ALA A 49 -30.16 3.29 -5.59
CA ALA A 49 -31.30 4.13 -5.95
C ALA A 49 -31.15 4.84 -7.30
N LEU A 50 -29.95 4.80 -7.89
CA LEU A 50 -29.56 5.50 -9.12
C LEU A 50 -28.93 4.49 -10.08
N GLU A 51 -29.30 4.57 -11.35
CA GLU A 51 -28.66 3.87 -12.45
C GLU A 51 -27.53 4.73 -13.03
N SER A 52 -26.53 4.09 -13.62
CA SER A 52 -25.58 4.76 -14.50
C SER A 52 -26.30 5.35 -15.75
N PRO A 53 -25.89 6.53 -16.27
CA PRO A 53 -26.56 7.18 -17.41
C PRO A 53 -26.24 6.52 -18.76
N GLY A 54 -27.20 6.46 -19.69
CA GLY A 54 -27.14 5.68 -20.95
C GLY A 54 -26.13 6.11 -22.03
N ASP A 55 -25.39 7.21 -21.86
CA ASP A 55 -24.17 7.52 -22.64
C ASP A 55 -22.94 6.77 -22.07
N PHE A 56 -23.21 5.78 -21.22
CA PHE A 56 -22.30 4.75 -20.75
C PHE A 56 -21.70 4.01 -21.95
N GLU A 57 -20.56 4.51 -22.43
CA GLU A 57 -19.50 3.60 -22.80
C GLU A 57 -19.21 2.81 -21.52
N ALA A 58 -19.36 1.48 -21.56
CA ALA A 58 -18.88 0.63 -20.50
C ALA A 58 -17.39 0.96 -20.34
N GLY A 59 -17.07 1.87 -19.41
CA GLY A 59 -15.72 1.94 -18.90
C GLY A 59 -15.47 0.53 -18.41
N ASP A 60 -14.44 -0.11 -18.96
CA ASP A 60 -14.02 -1.42 -18.54
C ASP A 60 -14.12 -1.48 -17.01
N PRO A 61 -14.58 -2.60 -16.41
CA PRO A 61 -14.55 -2.73 -14.96
C PRO A 61 -13.20 -2.20 -14.46
N VAL A 62 -13.19 -1.43 -13.36
CA VAL A 62 -11.92 -1.06 -12.71
C VAL A 62 -11.28 -2.39 -12.35
N SER A 63 -10.51 -2.89 -13.29
CA SER A 63 -9.72 -4.07 -13.16
C SER A 63 -8.64 -3.57 -12.23
N ILE A 64 -8.61 -4.17 -11.03
CA ILE A 64 -7.43 -4.08 -10.21
C ILE A 64 -6.28 -4.44 -11.15
N THR A 65 -5.49 -3.44 -11.50
CA THR A 65 -4.35 -3.65 -12.39
C THR A 65 -3.37 -4.39 -11.53
N ARG A 66 -3.19 -5.67 -11.83
CA ARG A 66 -2.27 -6.52 -11.10
C ARG A 66 -0.99 -6.64 -11.88
N ILE A 67 0.10 -6.22 -11.27
CA ILE A 67 1.44 -6.29 -11.83
C ILE A 67 2.24 -7.30 -11.03
N TYR A 68 2.91 -8.22 -11.72
CA TYR A 68 3.68 -9.30 -11.11
C TYR A 68 5.18 -8.99 -11.21
N VAL A 69 5.92 -9.29 -10.14
CA VAL A 69 7.37 -9.11 -10.04
C VAL A 69 8.01 -10.42 -9.58
N LYS A 70 9.08 -10.85 -10.25
CA LYS A 70 9.87 -12.04 -9.87
C LYS A 70 11.35 -11.81 -10.16
N THR A 71 12.22 -12.43 -9.37
CA THR A 71 13.66 -12.39 -9.68
C THR A 71 13.94 -12.97 -11.07
N GLY A 72 14.69 -12.25 -11.89
CA GLY A 72 14.99 -12.65 -13.28
C GLY A 72 13.84 -12.44 -14.29
N GLY A 73 12.79 -11.70 -13.94
CA GLY A 73 11.79 -11.20 -14.88
C GLY A 73 12.38 -10.25 -15.94
N ALA A 74 11.63 -9.98 -17.00
CA ALA A 74 12.17 -9.43 -18.25
C ALA A 74 12.18 -7.89 -18.35
N ASP A 75 11.59 -7.19 -17.37
CA ASP A 75 11.51 -5.71 -17.28
C ASP A 75 11.08 -4.99 -18.58
N ASN A 76 10.32 -5.67 -19.45
CA ASN A 76 10.04 -5.21 -20.81
C ASN A 76 8.60 -5.46 -21.30
N GLY A 77 7.69 -5.81 -20.40
CA GLY A 77 6.28 -6.08 -20.69
C GLY A 77 5.36 -5.52 -19.60
N PRO A 78 4.03 -5.66 -19.73
CA PRO A 78 3.08 -5.05 -18.80
C PRO A 78 3.05 -5.72 -17.41
N GLY A 79 3.80 -6.81 -17.20
CA GLY A 79 3.81 -7.53 -15.94
C GLY A 79 2.46 -8.14 -15.58
N ASP A 80 1.65 -8.57 -16.54
CA ASP A 80 0.25 -9.00 -16.37
C ASP A 80 0.08 -10.47 -15.95
N SER A 81 1.18 -11.20 -15.78
CA SER A 81 1.22 -12.58 -15.29
C SER A 81 2.57 -12.93 -14.69
N TRP A 82 2.65 -14.03 -13.94
CA TRP A 82 3.94 -14.55 -13.46
C TRP A 82 4.92 -14.90 -14.59
N GLU A 83 4.43 -15.33 -15.76
CA GLU A 83 5.26 -15.58 -16.95
C GLU A 83 5.93 -14.28 -17.42
N ASN A 84 5.14 -13.20 -17.52
CA ASN A 84 5.52 -11.88 -18.03
C ASN A 84 6.01 -10.90 -16.95
N ALA A 85 6.28 -11.39 -15.73
CA ALA A 85 6.59 -10.55 -14.58
C ALA A 85 7.84 -9.68 -14.80
N PHE A 86 7.83 -8.50 -14.16
CA PHE A 86 9.00 -7.63 -14.04
C PHE A 86 10.10 -8.30 -13.21
N GLY A 87 11.34 -8.01 -13.55
CA GLY A 87 12.55 -8.39 -12.80
C GLY A 87 12.78 -7.52 -11.57
N SER A 88 12.31 -6.27 -11.60
CA SER A 88 12.45 -5.28 -10.53
C SER A 88 11.10 -4.70 -10.09
N ILE A 89 11.02 -4.29 -8.82
CA ILE A 89 9.85 -3.63 -8.26
C ILE A 89 9.71 -2.22 -8.82
N ASN A 90 10.83 -1.50 -9.04
CA ASN A 90 10.77 -0.16 -9.62
C ASN A 90 10.25 -0.16 -11.07
N ALA A 91 10.58 -1.18 -11.87
CA ALA A 91 10.01 -1.30 -13.20
C ALA A 91 8.49 -1.53 -13.15
N ALA A 92 8.00 -2.31 -12.18
CA ALA A 92 6.56 -2.46 -11.96
C ALA A 92 5.90 -1.15 -11.47
N MET A 93 6.53 -0.41 -10.55
CA MET A 93 6.02 0.88 -10.07
C MET A 93 5.88 1.90 -11.19
N ALA A 94 6.79 1.92 -12.17
CA ALA A 94 6.71 2.82 -13.32
C ALA A 94 5.49 2.57 -14.24
N TRP A 95 4.84 1.42 -14.09
CA TRP A 95 3.61 1.05 -14.80
C TRP A 95 2.36 1.15 -13.93
N ALA A 96 2.53 1.31 -12.62
CA ALA A 96 1.43 1.36 -11.68
C ALA A 96 0.66 2.68 -11.78
N THR A 97 -0.65 2.58 -11.62
CA THR A 97 -1.56 3.73 -11.42
C THR A 97 -2.31 3.56 -10.09
N ASP A 98 -3.04 4.59 -9.67
CA ASP A 98 -3.93 4.52 -8.48
C ASP A 98 -4.80 3.25 -8.52
N GLY A 99 -4.82 2.51 -7.41
CA GLY A 99 -5.52 1.23 -7.29
C GLY A 99 -4.78 -0.02 -7.80
N THR A 100 -3.53 0.10 -8.26
CA THR A 100 -2.70 -1.04 -8.70
C THR A 100 -2.29 -1.92 -7.53
N GLU A 101 -2.37 -3.24 -7.72
CA GLU A 101 -1.72 -4.22 -6.84
C GLU A 101 -0.43 -4.73 -7.50
N ILE A 102 0.70 -4.60 -6.81
CA ILE A 102 1.96 -5.19 -7.23
C ILE A 102 2.23 -6.44 -6.39
N TRP A 103 2.31 -7.60 -7.04
CA TRP A 103 2.52 -8.90 -6.43
C TRP A 103 3.95 -9.35 -6.65
N VAL A 104 4.70 -9.48 -5.55
CA VAL A 104 6.15 -9.74 -5.59
C VAL A 104 6.45 -11.16 -5.10
N GLN A 105 7.08 -11.96 -5.97
CA GLN A 105 7.59 -13.28 -5.61
C GLN A 105 8.59 -13.17 -4.45
N GLY A 106 8.64 -14.18 -3.59
CA GLY A 106 9.69 -14.34 -2.60
C GLY A 106 11.07 -14.30 -3.24
N GLY A 107 11.98 -13.54 -2.65
CA GLY A 107 13.29 -13.22 -3.20
C GLY A 107 13.93 -12.01 -2.53
N ASP A 108 15.20 -11.79 -2.82
CA ASP A 108 15.96 -10.61 -2.41
C ASP A 108 15.94 -9.55 -3.52
N TYR A 109 15.52 -8.34 -3.17
CA TYR A 109 15.44 -7.18 -4.04
C TYR A 109 16.29 -6.07 -3.41
N SER A 110 17.36 -5.66 -4.11
CA SER A 110 18.29 -4.64 -3.63
C SER A 110 18.14 -3.36 -4.46
N GLU A 111 17.03 -2.68 -4.24
CA GLU A 111 16.67 -1.42 -4.90
C GLU A 111 15.85 -0.55 -3.93
N PRO A 112 16.01 0.79 -3.97
CA PRO A 112 15.15 1.67 -3.20
C PRO A 112 13.75 1.67 -3.79
N ILE A 113 12.72 1.64 -2.94
CA ILE A 113 11.32 1.63 -3.33
C ILE A 113 10.70 2.98 -2.99
N VAL A 114 10.14 3.65 -4.00
CA VAL A 114 9.28 4.82 -3.79
C VAL A 114 7.83 4.34 -3.83
N LEU A 115 7.09 4.63 -2.77
CA LEU A 115 5.67 4.33 -2.69
C LEU A 115 4.90 5.34 -3.54
N GLU A 116 4.04 4.81 -4.41
CA GLU A 116 3.19 5.60 -5.29
C GLU A 116 1.76 5.68 -4.75
N GLU A 117 1.08 6.79 -5.04
CA GLU A 117 -0.28 7.03 -4.55
C GLU A 117 -1.25 5.94 -5.03
N GLY A 118 -1.94 5.34 -4.07
CA GLY A 118 -2.97 4.33 -4.31
C GLY A 118 -2.44 2.95 -4.65
N VAL A 119 -1.11 2.77 -4.67
CA VAL A 119 -0.50 1.48 -5.00
C VAL A 119 -0.36 0.63 -3.74
N SER A 120 -0.72 -0.65 -3.89
CA SER A 120 -0.53 -1.67 -2.85
C SER A 120 0.52 -2.66 -3.28
N LEU A 121 1.62 -2.72 -2.51
CA LEU A 121 2.74 -3.60 -2.75
C LEU A 121 2.67 -4.81 -1.80
N TYR A 122 2.60 -6.01 -2.35
CA TYR A 122 2.42 -7.27 -1.62
C TYR A 122 3.58 -8.25 -1.87
N GLY A 123 4.29 -8.64 -0.82
CA GLY A 123 5.31 -9.69 -0.82
C GLY A 123 4.76 -11.01 -0.31
N GLY A 124 5.48 -12.12 -0.51
CA GLY A 124 5.10 -13.42 0.04
C GLY A 124 4.57 -14.46 -0.95
N PHE A 125 4.71 -14.20 -2.25
CA PHE A 125 4.22 -15.08 -3.31
C PHE A 125 5.27 -16.14 -3.71
N SER A 126 4.83 -17.34 -4.06
CA SER A 126 5.65 -18.39 -4.69
C SER A 126 5.81 -18.19 -6.20
N GLY A 127 4.97 -17.36 -6.82
CA GLY A 127 5.00 -17.08 -8.25
C GLY A 127 4.02 -17.91 -9.07
N THR A 128 2.96 -18.41 -8.44
CA THR A 128 1.92 -19.23 -9.09
C THR A 128 0.49 -18.84 -8.68
N GLU A 129 0.37 -17.93 -7.73
CA GLU A 129 -0.89 -17.56 -7.11
C GLU A 129 -1.81 -16.82 -8.07
N THR A 130 -3.11 -17.05 -7.88
CA THR A 130 -4.18 -16.37 -8.61
C THR A 130 -5.04 -15.47 -7.73
N SER A 131 -4.93 -15.63 -6.40
CA SER A 131 -5.59 -14.78 -5.39
C SER A 131 -4.62 -14.29 -4.30
N LEU A 132 -4.88 -13.11 -3.73
CA LEU A 132 -4.01 -12.47 -2.72
C LEU A 132 -3.88 -13.33 -1.45
N SER A 133 -4.92 -14.10 -1.13
CA SER A 133 -4.96 -14.98 0.05
C SER A 133 -4.11 -16.23 -0.07
N GLU A 134 -3.61 -16.57 -1.26
CA GLU A 134 -2.74 -17.74 -1.47
C GLU A 134 -1.28 -17.47 -1.04
N ARG A 135 -0.93 -16.22 -0.73
CA ARG A 135 0.40 -15.85 -0.21
C ARG A 135 0.76 -16.64 1.04
N VAL A 136 2.04 -16.97 1.15
CA VAL A 136 2.62 -17.58 2.36
C VAL A 136 3.93 -16.85 2.71
N PRO A 137 3.87 -15.61 3.26
CA PRO A 137 5.05 -14.76 3.45
C PRO A 137 6.19 -15.40 4.25
N GLN A 138 5.87 -16.28 5.20
CA GLN A 138 6.86 -17.01 5.99
C GLN A 138 7.63 -18.06 5.17
N SER A 139 6.99 -18.67 4.17
CA SER A 139 7.62 -19.67 3.29
C SER A 139 8.27 -19.06 2.06
N ASN A 140 7.77 -17.90 1.60
CA ASN A 140 8.26 -17.18 0.44
C ASN A 140 8.69 -15.76 0.83
N PRO A 141 9.74 -15.59 1.66
CA PRO A 141 10.11 -14.27 2.15
C PRO A 141 10.48 -13.33 0.99
N THR A 142 9.88 -12.14 0.97
CA THR A 142 10.25 -11.05 0.06
C THR A 142 11.04 -10.02 0.84
N ARG A 143 12.30 -9.77 0.44
CA ARG A 143 13.27 -8.99 1.21
C ARG A 143 13.72 -7.78 0.40
N LEU A 144 13.51 -6.58 0.94
CA LEU A 144 14.07 -5.32 0.44
C LEU A 144 15.35 -5.03 1.21
N LEU A 145 16.48 -5.01 0.50
CA LEU A 145 17.82 -4.94 1.12
C LEU A 145 18.54 -3.65 0.73
N GLY A 146 19.08 -2.94 1.72
CA GLY A 146 19.83 -1.69 1.51
C GLY A 146 21.19 -1.89 0.83
N GLY A 147 21.92 -2.97 1.14
CA GLY A 147 23.26 -3.19 0.60
C GLY A 147 24.20 -2.03 0.92
N ASP A 148 24.89 -1.49 -0.10
CA ASP A 148 25.78 -0.31 0.03
C ASP A 148 25.04 1.02 -0.20
N PHE A 149 23.72 1.00 -0.44
CA PHE A 149 22.93 2.20 -0.71
C PHE A 149 22.80 3.05 0.56
N PHE A 150 23.16 4.34 0.45
CA PHE A 150 22.87 5.33 1.47
C PHE A 150 21.59 6.09 1.10
N GLY A 151 20.51 5.68 1.75
CA GLY A 151 19.15 6.19 1.61
C GLY A 151 18.16 5.20 2.21
N SER A 152 16.94 5.66 2.48
CA SER A 152 15.87 4.79 2.98
C SER A 152 15.53 3.72 1.95
N ILE A 153 15.33 2.48 2.40
CA ILE A 153 14.95 1.38 1.49
C ILE A 153 13.56 1.63 0.93
N VAL A 154 12.63 2.12 1.75
CA VAL A 154 11.28 2.49 1.32
C VAL A 154 11.05 3.97 1.63
N LEU A 155 10.56 4.71 0.65
CA LEU A 155 10.24 6.12 0.76
C LEU A 155 8.77 6.37 0.37
N GLY A 156 8.02 6.99 1.28
CA GLY A 156 6.72 7.61 1.00
C GLY A 156 6.82 9.10 1.24
N ALA A 157 6.25 9.92 0.37
CA ALA A 157 6.33 11.37 0.49
C ALA A 157 5.04 12.07 0.04
N GLY A 158 4.23 12.52 1.00
CA GLY A 158 3.09 13.40 0.69
C GLY A 158 1.96 12.77 -0.13
N ILE A 159 1.76 11.45 -0.06
CA ILE A 159 0.75 10.72 -0.86
C ILE A 159 -0.53 10.44 -0.07
N ARG A 160 -1.67 10.37 -0.75
CA ARG A 160 -2.97 10.11 -0.10
C ARG A 160 -3.01 8.76 0.62
N SER A 161 -2.53 7.71 -0.02
CA SER A 161 -2.54 6.35 0.54
C SER A 161 -1.51 5.46 -0.15
N ALA A 162 -0.80 4.60 0.58
CA ALA A 162 -0.08 3.46 0.02
C ALA A 162 0.00 2.29 1.02
N THR A 163 0.18 1.08 0.48
CA THR A 163 0.31 -0.14 1.29
C THR A 163 1.62 -0.87 0.99
N LEU A 164 2.35 -1.21 2.04
CA LEU A 164 3.46 -2.15 2.03
C LEU A 164 3.10 -3.35 2.90
N ASP A 165 2.93 -4.53 2.30
CA ASP A 165 2.48 -5.72 3.03
C ASP A 165 3.34 -6.97 2.73
N GLY A 166 3.83 -7.62 3.78
CA GLY A 166 4.49 -8.92 3.66
C GLY A 166 5.98 -8.85 3.27
N PHE A 167 6.67 -7.76 3.60
CA PHE A 167 8.08 -7.55 3.28
C PHE A 167 8.98 -7.64 4.52
N THR A 168 10.22 -8.10 4.31
CA THR A 168 11.33 -7.80 5.23
C THR A 168 12.10 -6.60 4.66
N VAL A 169 12.22 -5.51 5.42
CA VAL A 169 13.00 -4.31 5.07
C VAL A 169 14.25 -4.30 5.95
N ALA A 170 15.43 -4.47 5.34
CA ALA A 170 16.64 -4.70 6.12
C ALA A 170 17.95 -4.11 5.58
N GLY A 171 18.83 -3.74 6.50
CA GLY A 171 20.17 -3.25 6.20
C GLY A 171 20.19 -1.85 5.57
N GLY A 172 19.14 -1.06 5.75
CA GLY A 172 19.03 0.29 5.24
C GLY A 172 19.87 1.26 6.08
N ARG A 173 20.41 2.29 5.43
CA ARG A 173 21.17 3.36 6.08
C ARG A 173 20.82 4.69 5.46
N SER A 174 20.31 5.63 6.24
CA SER A 174 19.93 6.97 5.77
C SER A 174 20.15 8.03 6.84
N ASP A 175 19.86 9.29 6.49
CA ASP A 175 19.77 10.36 7.49
C ASP A 175 18.55 10.14 8.40
N SER A 176 17.36 9.98 7.82
CA SER A 176 16.13 9.64 8.56
C SER A 176 15.43 8.43 7.94
N GLY A 177 14.90 7.53 8.78
CA GLY A 177 14.14 6.37 8.31
C GLY A 177 15.02 5.36 7.59
N GLY A 178 15.94 4.70 8.29
CA GLY A 178 16.92 3.79 7.67
C GLY A 178 16.25 2.71 6.81
N GLY A 179 15.22 2.07 7.36
CA GLY A 179 14.39 1.12 6.64
C GLY A 179 13.32 1.83 5.82
N ILE A 180 12.43 2.56 6.50
CA ILE A 180 11.26 3.21 5.91
C ILE A 180 11.24 4.68 6.30
N ASN A 181 11.10 5.57 5.33
CA ASN A 181 10.88 7.00 5.54
C ASN A 181 9.53 7.41 4.94
N LEU A 182 8.60 7.81 5.81
CA LEU A 182 7.26 8.26 5.47
C LEU A 182 7.18 9.76 5.74
N SER A 183 7.70 10.54 4.80
CA SER A 183 7.83 11.98 4.92
C SER A 183 6.52 12.70 4.58
N GLY A 184 6.18 13.71 5.39
CA GLY A 184 5.05 14.61 5.16
C GLY A 184 3.66 13.98 5.35
N PRO A 185 2.60 14.78 5.14
CA PRO A 185 1.23 14.34 5.36
C PRO A 185 0.80 13.31 4.33
N GLY A 186 0.29 12.18 4.81
CA GLY A 186 -0.16 11.07 3.98
C GLY A 186 -0.62 9.89 4.83
N SER A 187 -1.38 8.97 4.24
CA SER A 187 -1.82 7.75 4.92
C SER A 187 -1.01 6.55 4.45
N TYR A 188 -0.41 5.80 5.36
CA TYR A 188 0.47 4.69 5.02
C TYR A 188 0.10 3.46 5.82
N THR A 189 -0.03 2.32 5.14
CA THR A 189 -0.22 1.03 5.80
C THR A 189 1.05 0.19 5.64
N VAL A 190 1.66 -0.17 6.77
CA VAL A 190 2.76 -1.13 6.84
C VAL A 190 2.22 -2.36 7.57
N ALA A 191 2.03 -3.45 6.84
CA ALA A 191 1.36 -4.63 7.36
C ALA A 191 2.20 -5.90 7.19
N ASN A 192 2.16 -6.81 8.15
CA ASN A 192 2.83 -8.12 8.03
C ASN A 192 4.33 -8.03 7.67
N CYS A 193 4.97 -6.93 8.05
CA CYS A 193 6.36 -6.63 7.67
C CYS A 193 7.33 -6.88 8.82
N ARG A 194 8.58 -7.16 8.46
CA ARG A 194 9.71 -7.17 9.40
C ARG A 194 10.69 -6.06 9.04
N ILE A 195 10.84 -5.07 9.90
CA ILE A 195 11.74 -3.93 9.72
C ILE A 195 12.93 -4.17 10.64
N VAL A 196 14.08 -4.54 10.08
CA VAL A 196 15.18 -5.09 10.87
C VAL A 196 16.57 -4.67 10.43
N ASP A 197 17.47 -4.47 11.40
CA ASP A 197 18.88 -4.14 11.15
C ASP A 197 19.06 -2.88 10.28
N ASN A 198 18.17 -1.90 10.43
CA ASN A 198 18.26 -0.61 9.74
C ASN A 198 18.86 0.46 10.65
N THR A 199 19.57 1.42 10.05
CA THR A 199 20.28 2.47 10.77
C THR A 199 19.94 3.86 10.22
N SER A 200 19.82 4.86 11.10
CA SER A 200 19.73 6.27 10.70
C SER A 200 20.71 7.15 11.45
N GLU A 201 21.26 8.15 10.77
CA GLU A 201 22.19 9.15 11.35
C GLU A 201 21.45 10.25 12.14
N GLU A 202 20.14 10.37 11.94
CA GLU A 202 19.26 11.31 12.67
C GLU A 202 18.13 10.52 13.36
N GLU A 203 16.91 10.52 12.85
CA GLU A 203 15.76 9.89 13.50
C GLU A 203 15.23 8.64 12.78
N GLY A 204 14.51 7.78 13.51
CA GLY A 204 13.77 6.66 12.92
C GLY A 204 14.69 5.61 12.33
N GLY A 205 15.41 4.84 13.15
CA GLY A 205 16.33 3.83 12.64
C GLY A 205 15.62 2.80 11.76
N GLY A 206 14.48 2.30 12.24
CA GLY A 206 13.58 1.44 11.48
C GLY A 206 12.66 2.25 10.58
N ILE A 207 11.78 3.05 11.20
CA ILE A 207 10.73 3.82 10.53
C ILE A 207 10.77 5.28 11.01
N PHE A 208 10.77 6.20 10.05
CA PHE A 208 10.55 7.62 10.30
C PHE A 208 9.15 8.00 9.80
N CYS A 209 8.29 8.43 10.72
CA CYS A 209 7.00 9.05 10.41
C CYS A 209 7.18 10.56 10.49
N GLY A 210 7.16 11.24 9.35
CA GLY A 210 7.31 12.69 9.27
C GLY A 210 6.09 13.45 9.77
N ASP A 211 6.22 14.78 9.79
CA ASP A 211 5.16 15.65 10.30
C ASP A 211 3.84 15.46 9.52
N GLY A 212 2.74 15.28 10.26
CA GLY A 212 1.39 15.07 9.71
C GLY A 212 1.14 13.70 9.06
N ALA A 213 2.11 12.78 9.10
CA ALA A 213 1.91 11.43 8.56
C ALA A 213 0.94 10.63 9.43
N GLU A 214 0.02 9.90 8.81
CA GLU A 214 -0.84 8.89 9.46
C GLU A 214 -0.36 7.50 9.05
N VAL A 215 0.16 6.74 10.01
CA VAL A 215 0.80 5.45 9.74
C VAL A 215 0.10 4.36 10.54
N SER A 216 -0.34 3.32 9.84
CA SER A 216 -0.86 2.10 10.45
C SER A 216 0.20 1.01 10.37
N ILE A 217 0.66 0.53 11.53
CA ILE A 217 1.61 -0.58 11.67
C ILE A 217 0.85 -1.79 12.22
N LEU A 218 0.65 -2.80 11.37
CA LEU A 218 -0.23 -3.93 11.63
C LEU A 218 0.54 -5.25 11.52
N HIS A 219 0.52 -6.09 12.55
CA HIS A 219 1.16 -7.41 12.52
C HIS A 219 2.66 -7.38 12.13
N CYS A 220 3.37 -6.33 12.52
CA CYS A 220 4.76 -6.12 12.16
C CYS A 220 5.73 -6.43 13.30
N SER A 221 7.00 -6.64 12.94
CA SER A 221 8.12 -6.74 13.87
C SER A 221 9.16 -5.68 13.51
N ILE A 222 9.51 -4.82 14.46
CA ILE A 222 10.48 -3.73 14.28
C ILE A 222 11.63 -3.98 15.25
N ASP A 223 12.71 -4.57 14.74
CA ASP A 223 13.76 -5.16 15.60
C ASP A 223 15.17 -4.74 15.21
N ASN A 224 16.07 -4.59 16.19
CA ASN A 224 17.50 -4.32 15.96
C ASN A 224 17.79 -3.11 15.06
N ASN A 225 16.89 -2.13 15.03
CA ASN A 225 17.12 -0.89 14.31
C ASN A 225 17.79 0.13 15.22
N ALA A 226 18.60 1.03 14.65
CA ALA A 226 19.32 2.04 15.42
C ALA A 226 19.22 3.44 14.82
N ALA A 227 19.03 4.45 15.67
CA ALA A 227 19.11 5.86 15.30
C ALA A 227 20.20 6.54 16.14
N GLU A 228 21.06 7.37 15.56
CA GLU A 228 21.97 8.22 16.34
C GLU A 228 21.24 9.34 17.09
N GLY A 229 20.04 9.71 16.64
CA GLY A 229 19.12 10.62 17.31
C GLY A 229 18.00 9.89 18.05
N ASN A 230 16.75 10.04 17.59
CA ASN A 230 15.56 9.59 18.31
C ASN A 230 14.80 8.49 17.56
N GLY A 231 14.12 7.61 18.30
CA GLY A 231 13.23 6.61 17.69
C GLY A 231 13.99 5.50 16.99
N GLY A 232 14.64 4.62 17.75
CA GLY A 232 15.47 3.55 17.17
C GLY A 232 14.65 2.62 16.29
N GLY A 233 13.48 2.20 16.79
CA GLY A 233 12.47 1.49 16.01
C GLY A 233 11.63 2.46 15.17
N VAL A 234 10.88 3.35 15.83
CA VAL A 234 9.97 4.30 15.18
C VAL A 234 10.16 5.71 15.73
N TYR A 235 10.30 6.69 14.84
CA TYR A 235 10.18 8.10 15.17
C TYR A 235 8.85 8.67 14.68
N MET A 236 8.16 9.43 15.53
CA MET A 236 6.95 10.16 15.20
C MET A 236 7.18 11.67 15.24
N GLY A 237 7.08 12.30 14.06
CA GLY A 237 7.11 13.74 13.86
C GLY A 237 5.87 14.44 14.42
N LYS A 238 5.86 15.76 14.30
CA LYS A 238 4.79 16.60 14.83
C LYS A 238 3.47 16.33 14.12
N ASP A 239 2.38 16.30 14.87
CA ASP A 239 1.02 16.06 14.36
C ASP A 239 0.87 14.74 13.58
N SER A 240 1.86 13.84 13.66
CA SER A 240 1.77 12.50 13.10
C SER A 240 0.89 11.61 13.98
N ILE A 241 0.26 10.62 13.37
CA ILE A 241 -0.61 9.65 14.03
C ILE A 241 -0.05 8.26 13.76
N LEU A 242 0.09 7.45 14.79
CA LEU A 242 0.54 6.07 14.67
C LEU A 242 -0.54 5.15 15.22
N HIS A 243 -1.16 4.36 14.34
CA HIS A 243 -2.04 3.26 14.74
C HIS A 243 -1.19 1.99 14.82
N PHE A 244 -1.00 1.46 16.03
CA PHE A 244 -0.11 0.31 16.25
C PHE A 244 -0.90 -0.91 16.74
N GLU A 245 -1.07 -1.92 15.89
CA GLU A 245 -1.88 -3.10 16.20
C GLU A 245 -1.08 -4.40 16.02
N ASN A 246 -1.18 -5.30 17.01
CA ASN A 246 -0.62 -6.66 16.97
C ASN A 246 0.84 -6.72 16.51
N SER A 247 1.62 -5.69 16.83
CA SER A 247 2.98 -5.51 16.35
C SER A 247 3.97 -5.51 17.52
N GLN A 248 5.25 -5.74 17.23
CA GLN A 248 6.33 -5.78 18.22
C GLN A 248 7.42 -4.78 17.87
N VAL A 249 7.96 -4.13 18.89
CA VAL A 249 9.15 -3.26 18.80
C VAL A 249 10.16 -3.73 19.83
N ASP A 250 11.25 -4.36 19.40
CA ASP A 250 12.23 -4.97 20.31
C ASP A 250 13.68 -4.69 19.91
N SER A 251 14.59 -4.71 20.88
CA SER A 251 16.04 -4.67 20.65
C SER A 251 16.56 -3.50 19.78
N ASN A 252 15.80 -2.40 19.70
CA ASN A 252 16.18 -1.20 18.99
C ASN A 252 17.07 -0.28 19.87
N LEU A 253 17.82 0.64 19.25
CA LEU A 253 18.74 1.55 19.91
C LEU A 253 18.55 3.00 19.45
N ALA A 254 18.47 3.95 20.39
CA ALA A 254 18.52 5.38 20.08
C ALA A 254 18.98 6.18 21.30
N VAL A 255 19.30 7.47 21.11
CA VAL A 255 19.58 8.39 22.22
C VAL A 255 18.31 8.61 23.05
N ASN A 256 17.16 8.81 22.42
CA ASN A 256 15.86 8.85 23.09
C ASN A 256 14.84 7.96 22.38
N GLY A 257 14.00 7.27 23.16
CA GLY A 257 12.93 6.42 22.62
C GLY A 257 13.47 5.30 21.74
N ALA A 258 14.26 4.39 22.34
CA ALA A 258 14.88 3.27 21.61
C ALA A 258 13.86 2.46 20.81
N GLY A 259 12.69 2.16 21.39
CA GLY A 259 11.58 1.55 20.66
C GLY A 259 10.84 2.58 19.80
N ILE A 260 10.01 3.40 20.44
CA ILE A 260 9.23 4.45 19.78
C ILE A 260 9.55 5.79 20.45
N TYR A 261 9.78 6.82 19.65
CA TYR A 261 9.88 8.20 20.10
C TYR A 261 8.77 9.05 19.48
N ALA A 262 8.03 9.76 20.33
CA ALA A 262 7.03 10.73 19.90
C ALA A 262 7.51 12.15 20.18
N SER A 263 7.71 12.94 19.12
CA SER A 263 8.03 14.35 19.27
C SER A 263 6.87 15.10 19.95
N LEU A 264 7.19 16.17 20.68
CA LEU A 264 6.17 16.98 21.35
C LEU A 264 5.15 17.44 20.31
N SER A 265 3.87 17.11 20.50
CA SER A 265 2.72 17.27 19.57
C SER A 265 2.44 16.17 18.54
N ALA A 266 3.08 15.00 18.65
CA ALA A 266 2.56 13.79 17.98
C ALA A 266 1.21 13.38 18.60
N GLY A 267 0.28 12.87 17.76
CA GLY A 267 -1.03 12.37 18.16
C GLY A 267 -0.97 11.07 18.97
N GLU A 268 -2.12 10.63 19.50
CA GLU A 268 -2.21 9.41 20.35
C GLU A 268 -1.62 8.17 19.66
N ILE A 269 -0.99 7.31 20.47
CA ILE A 269 -0.48 5.97 20.11
C ILE A 269 -1.51 4.93 20.55
#